data_AF-A0A4Y2U2U5-F1
#
_entry.id   AF-A0A4Y2U2U5-F1
#
_cell.length_a   1.000
_cell.length_b   1.000
_cell.length_c   1.000
_cell.angle_alpha   90.00
_cell.angle_beta   90.00
_cell.angle_gamma   90.00
#
_symmetry.space_group_name_H-M   'P 1'
#
loop_
_entity.id
_entity.type
_entity.pdbx_description
1 polymer ?
#
loop_
_entity_poly.entity_id
_entity_poly.type
_entity_poly.pdbx_seq_one_letter_code
_entity_poly.pdbx_strand_id
1 'polypeptide(L)'
;MLPYGTSAWALSVSSRLEKELSSIQRNFLLCITGSYRTTPMAALQTITGVMPLHLKAQQKAIFINVTCLRKEIELEGLSYQSRDYEEKIKSLTTHPLLFNTINQISTTEPYK
;
A
#
# COMPACT_ATOMS: atom_id res chain seq x y z
N MET A 1 3.42 -7.44 9.00
CA MET A 1 2.03 -7.63 8.51
C MET A 1 1.14 -6.69 9.31
N LEU A 2 0.35 -5.80 8.68
CA LEU A 2 -0.64 -5.00 9.43
C LEU A 2 -1.94 -5.82 9.60
N PRO A 3 -2.67 -5.68 10.72
CA PRO A 3 -3.83 -6.49 11.03
C PRO A 3 -5.01 -6.23 10.07
N TYR A 4 -5.86 -7.24 9.89
CA TYR A 4 -7.08 -7.23 9.06
C TYR A 4 -7.99 -6.01 9.33
N GLY A 5 -7.98 -5.49 10.56
CA GLY A 5 -8.76 -4.30 10.93
C GLY A 5 -8.32 -2.98 10.28
N THR A 6 -7.18 -2.93 9.57
CA THR A 6 -6.68 -1.69 8.93
C THR A 6 -7.70 -1.12 7.94
N SER A 7 -8.45 -1.94 7.21
CA SER A 7 -9.49 -1.47 6.28
C SER A 7 -10.65 -0.75 6.95
N ALA A 8 -10.91 -1.03 8.25
CA ALA A 8 -12.05 -0.48 8.98
C ALA A 8 -11.77 0.89 9.62
N TRP A 9 -10.53 1.18 10.00
CA TRP A 9 -10.19 2.43 10.71
C TRP A 9 -9.17 3.31 9.97
N ALA A 10 -8.36 2.77 9.05
CA ALA A 10 -7.30 3.57 8.41
C ALA A 10 -7.81 4.49 7.30
N LEU A 11 -9.11 4.45 6.97
CA LEU A 11 -9.78 5.48 6.16
C LEU A 11 -10.40 6.59 7.02
N SER A 12 -10.57 6.37 8.32
CA SER A 12 -11.15 7.32 9.28
C SER A 12 -10.11 7.76 10.32
N VAL A 13 -8.85 7.92 9.87
CA VAL A 13 -7.75 8.31 10.76
C VAL A 13 -8.05 9.68 11.34
N SER A 14 -8.36 9.71 12.64
CA SER A 14 -8.53 10.97 13.37
C SER A 14 -7.18 11.66 13.59
N SER A 15 -7.18 12.98 13.72
CA SER A 15 -5.97 13.77 14.06
C SER A 15 -5.26 13.28 15.32
N ARG A 16 -5.99 12.68 16.27
CA ARG A 16 -5.42 12.03 17.45
C ARG A 16 -4.60 10.80 17.07
N LEU A 17 -5.14 9.94 16.20
CA LEU A 17 -4.46 8.73 15.76
C LEU A 17 -3.24 9.04 14.90
N GLU A 18 -3.28 10.09 14.07
CA GLU A 18 -2.11 10.56 13.32
C GLU A 18 -0.97 10.98 14.23
N LYS A 19 -1.27 11.69 15.32
CA LYS A 19 -0.27 12.10 16.32
C LYS A 19 0.36 10.89 17.02
N GLU A 20 -0.46 9.91 17.41
CA GLU A 20 0.03 8.66 18.00
C GLU A 20 0.94 7.89 17.04
N LEU A 21 0.50 7.69 15.79
CA LEU A 21 1.30 7.03 14.76
C LEU A 21 2.61 7.77 14.47
N SER A 22 2.56 9.11 14.45
CA SER A 22 3.74 9.95 14.25
C SER A 22 4.70 9.87 15.43
N SER A 23 4.20 9.80 16.66
CA SER A 23 5.00 9.60 17.87
C SER A 23 5.73 8.24 17.86
N ILE A 24 4.99 7.17 17.53
CA ILE A 24 5.56 5.82 17.36
C ILE A 24 6.64 5.83 16.29
N GLN A 25 6.34 6.37 15.11
CA GLN A 25 7.31 6.45 14.00
C GLN A 25 8.55 7.26 14.38
N ARG A 26 8.38 8.38 15.09
CA ARG A 26 9.47 9.26 15.50
C ARG A 26 10.50 8.53 16.35
N ASN A 27 10.06 7.68 17.28
CA ASN A 27 10.99 6.89 18.10
C ASN A 27 11.89 6.00 17.22
N PHE A 28 11.32 5.31 16.23
CA PHE A 28 12.11 4.51 15.29
C PHE A 28 13.05 5.37 14.44
N LEU A 29 12.59 6.52 13.93
CA LEU A 29 13.43 7.41 13.14
C LEU A 29 14.59 7.98 13.96
N LEU A 30 14.37 8.29 15.24
CA LEU A 30 15.43 8.76 16.14
C LEU A 30 16.46 7.67 16.43
N CYS A 31 16.05 6.41 16.58
CA CYS A 31 16.99 5.30 16.70
C CYS A 31 17.91 5.18 15.46
N ILE A 32 17.37 5.45 14.26
CA ILE A 32 18.13 5.38 13.01
C ILE A 32 19.05 6.60 12.84
N THR A 33 18.54 7.79 13.15
CA THR A 33 19.24 9.06 12.88
C THR A 33 20.19 9.49 14.00
N GLY A 34 20.01 8.99 15.23
CA GLY A 34 20.93 9.20 16.34
C GLY A 34 20.94 10.64 16.88
N SER A 35 21.77 11.51 16.29
CA SER A 35 22.05 12.87 16.79
C SER A 35 20.91 13.87 16.55
N TYR A 36 19.98 13.56 15.66
CA TYR A 36 18.91 14.46 15.21
C TYR A 36 17.69 14.52 16.18
N ARG A 37 17.93 14.49 17.49
CA ARG A 37 16.87 14.48 18.52
C ARG A 37 15.97 15.71 18.51
N THR A 38 16.50 16.87 18.13
CA THR A 38 15.76 18.15 18.06
C THR A 38 15.21 18.44 16.67
N THR A 39 15.50 17.59 15.68
CA THR A 39 15.06 17.80 14.30
C THR A 39 13.55 17.58 14.17
N PRO A 40 12.83 18.45 13.41
CA PRO A 40 11.42 18.25 13.12
C PRO A 40 11.12 16.92 12.43
N MET A 41 9.95 16.33 12.70
CA MET A 41 9.56 15.02 12.14
C MET A 41 9.57 14.99 10.60
N ALA A 42 9.09 16.06 9.96
CA ALA A 42 9.07 16.17 8.50
C ALA A 42 10.49 16.11 7.91
N ALA A 43 11.46 16.77 8.57
CA ALA A 43 12.86 16.73 8.16
C ALA A 43 13.47 15.32 8.38
N LEU A 44 13.16 14.66 9.50
CA LEU A 44 13.58 13.27 9.74
C LEU A 44 13.04 12.31 8.67
N GLN A 45 11.77 12.44 8.29
CA GLN A 45 11.16 11.62 7.23
C GLN A 45 11.82 11.88 5.87
N THR A 46 12.14 13.14 5.57
CA THR A 46 12.82 13.53 4.33
C THR A 46 14.22 12.94 4.26
N ILE A 47 15.02 13.08 5.33
CA ILE A 47 16.39 12.57 5.41
C ILE A 47 16.42 11.04 5.33
N THR A 48 15.47 10.37 5.97
CA THR A 48 15.41 8.90 5.98
C THR A 48 14.69 8.31 4.76
N GLY A 49 14.00 9.13 3.97
CA GLY A 49 13.13 8.69 2.87
C GLY A 49 11.94 7.84 3.34
N VAL A 50 11.58 7.90 4.62
CA VAL A 50 10.51 7.06 5.19
C VAL A 50 9.17 7.77 5.15
N MET A 51 8.23 7.20 4.41
CA MET A 51 6.86 7.68 4.32
C MET A 51 6.16 7.68 5.70
N PRO A 52 5.31 8.69 6.01
CA PRO A 52 4.51 8.71 7.22
C PRO A 52 3.63 7.46 7.41
N LEU A 53 3.52 7.00 8.66
CA LEU A 53 2.79 5.77 8.99
C LEU A 53 1.29 5.86 8.67
N HIS A 54 0.67 7.01 8.92
CA HIS A 54 -0.76 7.22 8.65
C HIS A 54 -1.06 7.11 7.15
N LEU A 55 -0.25 7.76 6.29
CA LEU A 55 -0.35 7.63 4.83
C LEU A 55 -0.15 6.18 4.37
N LYS A 56 0.82 5.47 4.95
CA LYS A 56 1.06 4.05 4.64
C LYS A 56 -0.11 3.16 5.05
N ALA A 57 -0.79 3.48 6.14
CA ALA A 57 -1.97 2.75 6.59
C ALA A 57 -3.16 3.02 5.64
N GLN A 58 -3.40 4.29 5.29
CA GLN A 58 -4.44 4.72 4.36
C GLN A 58 -4.25 4.09 2.98
N GLN A 59 -3.05 4.17 2.41
CA GLN A 59 -2.71 3.53 1.14
C GLN A 59 -3.02 2.02 1.16
N LYS A 60 -2.66 1.33 2.26
CA LYS A 60 -2.96 -0.10 2.41
C LYS A 60 -4.45 -0.38 2.54
N ALA A 61 -5.19 0.46 3.25
CA ALA A 61 -6.63 0.31 3.37
C ALA A 61 -7.33 0.50 2.03
N ILE A 62 -6.92 1.50 1.23
CA ILE A 62 -7.40 1.68 -0.14
C ILE A 62 -7.10 0.42 -0.94
N PHE A 63 -5.85 -0.02 -0.96
CA PHE A 63 -5.44 -1.21 -1.69
C PHE A 63 -6.28 -2.46 -1.32
N ILE A 64 -6.44 -2.74 -0.02
CA ILE A 64 -7.22 -3.91 0.44
C ILE A 64 -8.69 -3.78 0.02
N ASN A 65 -9.28 -2.61 0.17
CA ASN A 65 -10.69 -2.40 -0.17
C ASN A 65 -10.93 -2.54 -1.69
N VAL A 66 -10.05 -1.95 -2.50
CA VAL A 66 -10.14 -1.96 -3.98
C VAL A 66 -9.86 -3.35 -4.54
N THR A 67 -8.77 -4.00 -4.11
CA THR A 67 -8.29 -5.26 -4.71
C THR A 67 -8.90 -6.51 -4.07
N CYS A 68 -9.03 -6.55 -2.74
CA CYS A 68 -9.52 -7.73 -2.04
C CYS A 68 -11.04 -7.67 -1.82
N LEU A 69 -11.56 -6.52 -1.40
CA LEU A 69 -12.98 -6.38 -1.05
C LEU A 69 -13.85 -5.91 -2.23
N ARG A 70 -13.22 -5.47 -3.33
CA ARG A 70 -13.87 -4.93 -4.53
C ARG A 70 -14.87 -3.81 -4.23
N LYS A 71 -14.56 -2.99 -3.22
CA LYS A 71 -15.37 -1.84 -2.82
C LYS A 71 -14.85 -0.58 -3.48
N GLU A 72 -15.78 0.26 -3.91
CA GLU A 72 -15.49 1.65 -4.23
C GLU A 72 -15.18 2.42 -2.94
N ILE A 73 -14.18 3.28 -2.98
CA ILE A 73 -13.85 4.20 -1.88
C ILE A 73 -13.72 5.60 -2.44
N GLU A 74 -14.29 6.57 -1.74
CA GLU A 74 -14.02 7.98 -1.95
C GLU A 74 -13.12 8.49 -0.83
N LEU A 75 -12.04 9.18 -1.19
CA LEU A 75 -11.08 9.74 -0.25
C LEU A 75 -10.51 11.04 -0.82
N GLU A 76 -10.62 12.14 -0.06
CA GLU A 76 -10.13 13.47 -0.47
C GLU A 76 -10.64 13.92 -1.87
N GLY A 77 -11.87 13.52 -2.22
CA GLY A 77 -12.49 13.83 -3.53
C GLY A 77 -12.01 12.96 -4.69
N LEU A 78 -11.17 11.95 -4.43
CA LEU A 78 -10.77 10.93 -5.40
C LEU A 78 -11.59 9.66 -5.18
N SER A 79 -12.22 9.14 -6.24
CA SER A 79 -12.86 7.82 -6.23
C SER A 79 -11.87 6.75 -6.68
N TYR A 80 -11.90 5.63 -5.98
CA TYR A 80 -11.10 4.44 -6.24
C TYR A 80 -12.03 3.28 -6.54
N GLN A 81 -12.14 2.90 -7.81
CA GLN A 81 -12.92 1.74 -8.24
C GLN A 81 -12.05 0.51 -8.36
N SER A 82 -12.57 -0.65 -7.95
CA SER A 82 -11.90 -1.94 -8.19
C SER A 82 -11.57 -2.20 -9.67
N ARG A 83 -12.38 -1.65 -10.59
CA ARG A 83 -12.24 -1.82 -12.04
C ARG A 83 -11.05 -1.08 -12.64
N ASP A 84 -10.56 -0.04 -11.97
CA ASP A 84 -9.48 0.82 -12.51
C ASP A 84 -8.09 0.25 -12.22
N TYR A 85 -8.00 -0.83 -11.44
CA TYR A 85 -6.74 -1.41 -10.99
C TYR A 85 -6.63 -2.86 -11.45
N GLU A 86 -5.49 -3.19 -12.05
CA GLU A 86 -5.16 -4.57 -12.38
C GLU A 86 -4.92 -5.39 -11.10
N GLU A 87 -5.32 -6.66 -11.14
CA GLU A 87 -5.03 -7.58 -10.06
C GLU A 87 -3.52 -7.83 -9.99
N LYS A 88 -2.92 -7.51 -8.85
CA LYS A 88 -1.50 -7.81 -8.64
C LYS A 88 -1.32 -9.33 -8.62
N ILE A 89 -0.79 -9.88 -9.72
CA ILE A 89 -0.41 -11.29 -9.79
C ILE A 89 0.63 -11.56 -8.68
N LYS A 90 0.22 -12.29 -7.65
CA LYS A 90 1.17 -12.88 -6.71
C LYS A 90 1.88 -13.99 -7.47
N SER A 91 3.17 -13.81 -7.74
CA SER A 91 4.02 -14.83 -8.38
C SER A 91 3.99 -16.19 -7.67
N LEU A 92 3.56 -16.22 -6.40
CA LEU A 92 3.39 -17.43 -5.60
C LEU A 92 2.17 -18.29 -5.99
N THR A 93 1.20 -17.74 -6.72
CA THR A 93 -0.05 -18.44 -7.09
C THR A 93 0.03 -19.15 -8.43
N THR A 94 1.08 -18.89 -9.22
CA THR A 94 1.27 -19.51 -10.53
C THR A 94 2.20 -20.71 -10.38
N HIS A 95 1.65 -21.92 -10.44
CA HIS A 95 2.47 -23.13 -10.51
C HIS A 95 3.42 -23.01 -11.72
N PRO A 96 4.73 -23.33 -11.58
CA PRO A 96 5.74 -23.11 -12.64
C PRO A 96 5.34 -23.65 -14.03
N LEU A 97 4.53 -24.72 -14.05
CA LEU A 97 4.02 -25.33 -15.28
C LEU A 97 3.08 -24.42 -16.11
N LEU A 98 2.31 -23.52 -15.49
CA LEU A 98 1.37 -22.62 -16.17
C LEU A 98 2.06 -21.44 -16.88
N PHE A 99 3.32 -21.15 -16.51
CA PHE A 99 4.08 -20.05 -17.10
C PHE A 99 4.40 -20.29 -18.58
N ASN A 100 4.59 -21.56 -18.97
CA ASN A 100 4.91 -21.92 -20.36
C ASN A 100 3.70 -21.88 -21.29
N THR A 101 2.49 -22.11 -20.78
CA THR A 101 1.27 -22.19 -21.60
C THR A 101 0.81 -20.83 -22.10
N ILE A 102 1.03 -19.76 -21.33
CA ILE A 102 0.64 -18.38 -21.71
C ILE A 102 1.40 -17.91 -22.95
N ASN A 103 2.67 -18.32 -23.09
CA ASN A 103 3.51 -17.93 -24.23
C ASN A 103 3.27 -18.77 -25.50
N GLN A 104 2.42 -19.81 -25.44
CA GLN A 104 2.16 -20.71 -26.57
C GLN A 104 0.92 -20.34 -27.40
N ILE A 105 0.02 -19.45 -26.95
CA ILE A 105 -1.33 -19.31 -27.54
C ILE A 105 -1.37 -18.40 -28.79
N SER A 106 -0.26 -17.86 -29.31
CA SER A 106 -0.29 -16.96 -30.50
C SER A 106 0.36 -17.50 -31.78
N THR A 107 0.29 -18.81 -32.05
CA THR A 107 0.67 -19.35 -33.38
C THR A 107 -0.43 -20.23 -33.97
N THR A 108 -1.58 -19.62 -34.27
CA THR A 108 -2.50 -20.16 -35.27
C THR A 108 -2.82 -19.05 -36.26
N GLU A 109 -1.99 -18.94 -37.30
CA GLU A 109 -2.37 -18.25 -38.53
C GLU A 109 -3.51 -19.04 -39.21
N PRO A 110 -4.53 -18.37 -39.75
CA PRO A 110 -5.56 -19.03 -40.53
C PRO A 110 -5.00 -19.36 -41.92
N TYR A 111 -4.78 -20.65 -42.18
CA TYR A 111 -4.46 -21.13 -43.54
C TYR A 111 -5.63 -20.81 -44.48
N LYS A 112 -5.30 -20.14 -45.59
CA LYS A 112 -6.18 -19.73 -46.68
C LYS A 112 -6.37 -20.84 -47.70
#